data_AF-A0A7W0ST87-F1
#
_entry.id   AF-A0A7W0ST87-F1
#
_cell.length_a   1.000
_cell.length_b   1.000
_cell.length_c   1.000
_cell.angle_alpha   90.00
_cell.angle_beta   90.00
_cell.angle_gamma   90.00
#
_symmetry.space_group_name_H-M   'P 1'
#
loop_
_entity.id
_entity.type
_entity.pdbx_description
1 polymer ?
#
loop_
_entity_poly.entity_id
_entity_poly.type
_entity_poly.pdbx_seq_one_letter_code
_entity_poly.pdbx_strand_id
1 'polypeptide(L)'
;MPTRDVPPHLAQAIEKRSGESGMGPLQDPGQRKLAGLRRQRVVILFDIEQGELAASTDNPWTQRIALLTEAMTGVADDLVAANTIEPGPYHAVPETPIAIGAIDSGDAASVEFAVGDQRFLYSEDQDWAERGHQIARSELVRRTGDVDALLPGDTPADLRDDLRAHLSDSLFVMASDLRDRTLDGDPMPTNPSLADHAAPCPVCGNWTDWRGTCQACARRNARLMELKREEGRLLDERAREAQERRRLVEGMPLARKRLRDVEADLARLG
;
A
#
# COMPACT_ATOMS: atom_id res chain seq x y z
N MET A 1 -16.73 4.29 26.56
CA MET A 1 -15.30 4.61 26.76
C MET A 1 -14.50 3.70 25.85
N PRO A 2 -13.54 4.21 25.05
CA PRO A 2 -12.78 3.36 24.17
C PRO A 2 -11.90 2.44 25.02
N THR A 3 -12.03 1.14 24.82
CA THR A 3 -11.13 0.13 25.36
C THR A 3 -9.74 0.41 24.82
N ARG A 4 -8.83 0.74 25.74
CA ARG A 4 -7.41 0.94 25.46
C ARG A 4 -6.87 -0.44 25.04
N ASP A 5 -6.45 -0.59 23.78
CA ASP A 5 -5.80 -1.81 23.34
C ASP A 5 -4.52 -2.01 24.16
N VAL A 6 -4.55 -3.04 25.00
CA VAL A 6 -3.43 -3.42 25.85
C VAL A 6 -2.47 -4.24 25.00
N PRO A 7 -1.18 -3.89 24.93
CA PRO A 7 -0.18 -4.66 24.18
C PRO A 7 -0.16 -6.15 24.59
N PRO A 8 0.08 -7.09 23.65
CA PRO A 8 -0.07 -8.54 23.88
C PRO A 8 0.80 -9.09 25.03
N HIS A 9 1.97 -8.50 25.26
CA HIS A 9 2.85 -8.88 26.37
C HIS A 9 2.31 -8.46 27.75
N LEU A 10 1.41 -7.47 27.81
CA LEU A 10 0.72 -7.04 29.03
C LEU A 10 -0.56 -7.86 29.28
N ALA A 11 -1.24 -8.33 28.22
CA ALA A 11 -2.41 -9.21 28.35
C ALA A 11 -2.06 -10.53 29.05
N GLN A 12 -0.93 -11.16 28.67
CA GLN A 12 -0.44 -12.39 29.30
C GLN A 12 -0.02 -12.19 30.77
N ALA A 13 0.47 -11.00 31.12
CA ALA A 13 0.81 -10.66 32.51
C ALA A 13 -0.46 -10.45 33.38
N ILE A 14 -1.56 -9.98 32.78
CA ILE A 14 -2.86 -9.80 33.44
C ILE A 14 -3.55 -11.15 33.66
N GLU A 15 -3.51 -12.05 32.67
CA GLU A 15 -4.05 -13.41 32.80
C GLU A 15 -3.28 -14.25 33.83
N LYS A 16 -1.93 -14.19 33.84
CA LYS A 16 -1.11 -14.87 34.87
C LYS A 16 -1.42 -14.37 36.29
N ARG A 17 -1.71 -13.08 36.47
CA ARG A 17 -2.12 -12.51 37.78
C ARG A 17 -3.53 -12.92 38.22
N SER A 18 -4.41 -13.21 37.26
CA SER A 18 -5.80 -13.55 37.54
C SER A 18 -5.95 -15.01 38.02
N GLY A 19 -5.04 -15.90 37.61
CA GLY A 19 -4.96 -17.30 38.06
C GLY A 19 -4.42 -17.52 39.48
N GLU A 20 -3.79 -16.51 40.10
CA GLU A 20 -3.20 -16.60 41.45
C GLU A 20 -4.10 -16.01 42.56
N SER A 21 -5.34 -15.64 42.25
CA SER A 21 -6.31 -15.14 43.24
C SER A 21 -6.98 -16.28 44.03
N GLY A 22 -6.17 -17.13 44.65
CA GLY A 22 -6.58 -17.97 45.77
C GLY A 22 -6.82 -17.10 47.01
N MET A 23 -7.97 -17.27 47.65
CA MET A 23 -8.41 -16.56 48.85
C MET A 23 -7.32 -16.41 49.93
N GLY A 24 -6.85 -15.18 50.15
CA GLY A 24 -6.14 -14.77 51.38
C GLY A 24 -7.12 -14.18 52.40
N PRO A 25 -6.84 -14.30 53.72
CA PRO A 25 -7.78 -13.94 54.78
C PRO A 25 -8.09 -12.44 54.81
N LEU A 26 -9.21 -12.07 55.44
CA LEU A 26 -9.68 -10.71 55.73
C LEU A 26 -8.54 -9.74 56.06
N GLN A 27 -7.95 -9.11 55.03
CA GLN A 27 -7.00 -8.03 55.23
C GLN A 27 -7.74 -6.86 55.87
N ASP A 28 -7.21 -6.40 57.00
CA ASP A 28 -7.59 -5.16 57.67
C ASP A 28 -7.73 -4.02 56.62
N PRO A 29 -8.87 -3.29 56.59
CA PRO A 29 -9.05 -2.13 55.73
C PRO A 29 -7.86 -1.16 55.71
N GLY A 30 -7.16 -0.99 56.84
CA GLY A 30 -5.93 -0.20 56.94
C GLY A 30 -4.79 -0.75 56.08
N GLN A 31 -4.56 -2.07 56.11
CA GLN A 31 -3.53 -2.74 55.32
C GLN A 31 -3.82 -2.69 53.82
N ARG A 32 -5.09 -2.81 53.41
CA ARG A 32 -5.50 -2.66 52.00
C ARG A 32 -5.25 -1.25 51.48
N LYS A 33 -5.60 -0.23 52.27
CA LYS A 33 -5.37 1.17 51.93
C LYS A 33 -3.88 1.48 51.81
N LEU A 34 -3.07 1.01 52.76
CA LEU A 34 -1.60 1.14 52.74
C LEU A 34 -0.98 0.48 51.50
N ALA A 35 -1.40 -0.73 51.15
CA ALA A 35 -0.94 -1.41 49.94
C ALA A 35 -1.35 -0.67 48.66
N GLY A 36 -2.56 -0.10 48.63
CA GLY A 36 -3.03 0.76 47.54
C GLY A 36 -2.17 2.00 47.34
N LEU A 37 -1.89 2.74 48.42
CA LEU A 37 -1.05 3.94 48.40
C LEU A 37 0.39 3.63 47.97
N ARG A 38 0.97 2.51 48.42
CA ARG A 38 2.30 2.06 47.98
C ARG A 38 2.35 1.79 46.47
N ARG A 39 1.33 1.11 45.91
CA ARG A 39 1.23 0.90 44.45
C ARG A 39 1.08 2.22 43.71
N GLN A 40 0.24 3.12 44.21
CA GLN A 40 0.05 4.44 43.60
C GLN A 40 1.34 5.26 43.60
N ARG A 41 2.14 5.22 44.68
CA ARG A 41 3.45 5.86 44.76
C ARG A 41 4.40 5.38 43.66
N VAL A 42 4.47 4.07 43.41
CA VAL A 42 5.34 3.51 42.36
C VAL A 42 4.93 4.02 40.98
N VAL A 43 3.63 4.05 40.67
CA VAL A 43 3.14 4.58 39.38
C VAL A 43 3.48 6.06 39.21
N ILE A 44 3.28 6.88 40.26
CA ILE A 44 3.60 8.31 40.19
C ILE A 44 5.10 8.56 40.03
N LEU A 45 5.94 7.79 40.73
CA LEU A 45 7.40 7.88 40.57
C LEU A 45 7.83 7.54 39.14
N PHE A 46 7.24 6.49 38.56
CA PHE A 46 7.47 6.15 37.16
C PHE A 46 7.07 7.29 36.21
N ASP A 47 5.89 7.92 36.41
CA ASP A 47 5.45 9.06 35.61
C ASP A 47 6.42 10.26 35.71
N ILE A 48 6.99 10.51 36.91
CA ILE A 48 8.00 11.55 37.12
C ILE A 48 9.30 11.20 36.39
N GLU A 49 9.79 9.97 36.52
CA GLU A 49 11.00 9.49 35.81
C GLU A 49 10.84 9.62 34.29
N GLN A 50 9.68 9.24 33.74
CA GLN A 50 9.39 9.41 32.31
C GLN A 50 9.35 10.87 31.89
N GLY A 51 8.75 11.74 32.71
CA GLY A 51 8.73 13.19 32.45
C GLY A 51 10.13 13.81 32.48
N GLU A 52 10.98 13.39 33.43
CA GLU A 52 12.36 13.86 33.55
C GLU A 52 13.21 13.38 32.36
N LEU A 53 13.05 12.12 31.94
CA LEU A 53 13.67 11.60 30.73
C LEU A 53 13.20 12.38 29.49
N ALA A 54 11.90 12.66 29.35
CA ALA A 54 11.35 13.45 28.23
C ALA A 54 11.83 14.92 28.22
N ALA A 55 12.16 15.47 29.40
CA ALA A 55 12.69 16.82 29.56
C ALA A 55 14.20 16.92 29.27
N SER A 56 14.94 15.80 29.37
CA SER A 56 16.36 15.72 29.03
C SER A 56 16.62 16.16 27.58
N THR A 57 17.77 16.76 27.33
CA THR A 57 18.21 17.15 25.98
C THR A 57 18.46 15.94 25.10
N ASP A 58 19.07 14.90 25.65
CA ASP A 58 19.24 13.59 25.01
C ASP A 58 18.20 12.62 25.58
N ASN A 59 17.21 12.28 24.76
CA ASN A 59 16.10 11.40 25.16
C ASN A 59 15.56 10.62 23.95
N PRO A 60 14.86 9.49 24.19
CA PRO A 60 14.37 8.61 23.11
C PRO A 60 13.43 9.29 22.12
N TRP A 61 12.55 10.18 22.57
CA TRP A 61 11.61 10.90 21.69
C TRP A 61 12.34 11.85 20.74
N THR A 62 13.33 12.61 21.24
CA THR A 62 14.14 13.50 20.40
C THR A 62 14.94 12.70 19.37
N GLN A 63 15.53 11.57 19.78
CA GLN A 63 16.24 10.67 18.86
C GLN A 63 15.30 10.09 17.78
N ARG A 64 14.10 9.64 18.17
CA ARG A 64 13.09 9.13 17.23
C ARG A 64 12.61 10.21 16.26
N ILE A 65 12.35 11.44 16.75
CA ILE A 65 11.98 12.58 15.91
C ILE A 65 13.08 12.89 14.89
N ALA A 66 14.35 12.80 15.28
CA ALA A 66 15.47 13.02 14.36
C ALA A 66 15.50 11.97 13.24
N LEU A 67 15.37 10.68 13.58
CA LEU A 67 15.30 9.59 12.60
C LEU A 67 14.10 9.73 11.65
N LEU A 68 12.93 10.11 12.17
CA LEU A 68 11.74 10.36 11.34
C LEU A 68 11.95 11.55 10.41
N THR A 69 12.65 12.58 10.87
CA THR A 69 12.98 13.76 10.07
C THR A 69 13.94 13.40 8.93
N GLU A 70 14.96 12.57 9.19
CA GLU A 70 15.87 12.04 8.17
C GLU A 70 15.12 11.19 7.13
N ALA A 71 14.25 10.27 7.58
CA ALA A 71 13.43 9.47 6.69
C ALA A 71 12.52 10.34 5.79
N MET A 72 11.95 11.41 6.34
CA MET A 72 11.16 12.38 5.57
C MET A 72 11.99 13.08 4.50
N THR A 73 13.27 13.39 4.75
CA THR A 73 14.17 13.93 3.71
C THR A 73 14.34 12.94 2.55
N GLY A 74 14.56 11.65 2.85
CA GLY A 74 14.63 10.63 1.80
C GLY A 74 13.35 10.52 0.96
N VAL A 75 12.17 10.58 1.60
CA VAL A 75 10.88 10.59 0.88
C VAL A 75 10.72 11.85 0.02
N ALA A 76 11.20 13.01 0.49
CA ALA A 76 11.16 14.25 -0.28
C ALA A 76 12.05 14.17 -1.53
N ASP A 77 13.25 13.61 -1.41
CA ASP A 77 14.16 13.39 -2.55
C ASP A 77 13.54 12.42 -3.57
N ASP A 78 12.94 11.33 -3.10
CA ASP A 78 12.21 10.37 -3.92
C ASP A 78 11.02 11.01 -4.65
N LEU A 79 10.29 11.91 -3.99
CA LEU A 79 9.19 12.66 -4.60
C LEU A 79 9.69 13.58 -5.72
N VAL A 80 10.83 14.25 -5.53
CA VAL A 80 11.46 15.07 -6.57
C VAL A 80 11.87 14.20 -7.76
N ALA A 81 12.51 13.06 -7.50
CA ALA A 81 12.91 12.12 -8.54
C ALA A 81 11.69 11.58 -9.31
N ALA A 82 10.64 11.14 -8.61
CA ALA A 82 9.44 10.59 -9.23
C ALA A 82 8.60 11.62 -10.01
N ASN A 83 8.70 12.92 -9.68
CA ASN A 83 8.04 13.98 -10.45
C ASN A 83 8.83 14.38 -11.71
N THR A 84 10.12 14.04 -11.77
CA THR A 84 10.94 14.31 -12.95
C THR A 84 10.50 13.39 -14.09
N ILE A 85 10.10 14.00 -15.22
CA ILE A 85 9.67 13.24 -16.40
C ILE A 85 10.86 13.06 -17.32
N GLU A 86 11.42 11.87 -17.33
CA GLU A 86 12.38 11.46 -18.34
C GLU A 86 11.64 10.92 -19.57
N PRO A 87 12.02 11.34 -20.79
CA PRO A 87 11.50 10.72 -22.00
C PRO A 87 11.77 9.21 -21.96
N GLY A 88 10.69 8.43 -22.04
CA GLY A 88 10.77 6.99 -22.12
C GLY A 88 11.34 6.54 -23.47
N PRO A 89 11.89 5.32 -23.55
CA PRO A 89 12.26 4.74 -24.81
C PRO A 89 11.04 4.63 -25.73
N TYR A 90 11.24 4.91 -27.01
CA TYR A 90 10.21 4.81 -28.03
C TYR A 90 10.82 4.31 -29.32
N HIS A 91 10.20 3.29 -29.90
CA HIS A 91 10.41 2.85 -31.27
C HIS A 91 9.05 2.74 -31.95
N ALA A 92 8.92 3.32 -33.14
CA ALA A 92 7.66 3.28 -33.87
C ALA A 92 7.39 1.88 -34.42
N VAL A 93 6.12 1.50 -34.45
CA VAL A 93 5.64 0.27 -35.11
C VAL A 93 4.88 0.63 -36.39
N PRO A 94 4.84 -0.24 -37.40
CA PRO A 94 4.20 0.06 -38.68
C PRO A 94 2.67 0.19 -38.53
N GLU A 95 2.04 0.92 -39.45
CA GLU A 95 0.57 1.06 -39.57
C GLU A 95 -0.08 -0.19 -40.19
N THR A 96 0.39 -1.38 -39.86
CA THR A 96 -0.16 -2.64 -40.39
C THR A 96 -1.62 -2.78 -39.97
N PRO A 97 -2.57 -2.92 -40.91
CA PRO A 97 -3.99 -3.04 -40.58
C PRO A 97 -4.28 -4.28 -39.73
N ILE A 98 -5.23 -4.13 -38.81
CA ILE A 98 -5.75 -5.21 -37.99
C ILE A 98 -7.13 -5.63 -38.54
N ALA A 99 -7.23 -6.88 -38.99
CA ALA A 99 -8.48 -7.47 -39.43
C ALA A 99 -9.15 -8.20 -38.26
N ILE A 100 -10.25 -7.64 -37.75
CA ILE A 100 -11.06 -8.29 -36.71
C ILE A 100 -11.78 -9.49 -37.34
N GLY A 101 -11.57 -10.67 -36.76
CA GLY A 101 -12.14 -11.93 -37.20
C GLY A 101 -13.41 -12.28 -36.42
N ALA A 102 -13.54 -13.55 -36.04
CA ALA A 102 -14.66 -14.03 -35.25
C ALA A 102 -14.55 -13.61 -33.78
N ILE A 103 -15.67 -13.20 -33.19
CA ILE A 103 -15.80 -13.00 -31.75
C ILE A 103 -16.99 -13.85 -31.29
N ASP A 104 -16.73 -14.85 -30.46
CA ASP A 104 -17.75 -15.66 -29.80
C ASP A 104 -17.85 -15.24 -28.34
N SER A 105 -19.06 -14.89 -27.90
CA SER A 105 -19.35 -14.45 -26.54
C SER A 105 -20.19 -15.46 -25.75
N GLY A 106 -20.27 -16.71 -26.23
CA GLY A 106 -20.98 -17.82 -25.60
C GLY A 106 -20.41 -18.27 -24.26
N ASP A 107 -20.48 -19.59 -23.98
CA ASP A 107 -20.10 -20.15 -22.67
C ASP A 107 -18.62 -19.98 -22.31
N ALA A 108 -17.74 -19.90 -23.32
CA ALA A 108 -16.35 -19.53 -23.17
C ALA A 108 -16.01 -18.52 -24.28
N ALA A 109 -15.71 -17.28 -23.91
CA ALA A 109 -15.49 -16.25 -24.91
C ALA A 109 -14.23 -16.54 -25.74
N SER A 110 -14.29 -16.25 -27.03
CA SER A 110 -13.13 -16.29 -27.93
C SER A 110 -13.10 -15.07 -28.84
N VAL A 111 -11.88 -14.57 -29.11
CA VAL A 111 -11.63 -13.38 -29.92
C VAL A 111 -10.51 -13.71 -30.89
N GLU A 112 -10.80 -13.61 -32.18
CA GLU A 112 -9.84 -13.78 -33.27
C GLU A 112 -9.62 -12.46 -34.01
N PHE A 113 -8.36 -12.15 -34.31
CA PHE A 113 -7.99 -11.06 -35.21
C PHE A 113 -6.65 -11.37 -35.88
N ALA A 114 -6.34 -10.64 -36.95
CA ALA A 114 -5.07 -10.74 -37.67
C ALA A 114 -4.37 -9.39 -37.76
N VAL A 115 -3.05 -9.38 -37.63
CA VAL A 115 -2.17 -8.23 -37.83
C VAL A 115 -1.19 -8.59 -38.95
N GLY A 116 -1.42 -8.08 -40.16
CA GLY A 116 -0.70 -8.55 -41.35
C GLY A 116 -0.88 -10.06 -41.54
N ASP A 117 0.23 -10.80 -41.57
CA ASP A 117 0.22 -12.27 -41.74
C ASP A 117 0.05 -13.05 -40.43
N GLN A 118 0.07 -12.37 -39.27
CA GLN A 118 -0.05 -13.01 -37.96
C GLN A 118 -1.50 -13.09 -37.51
N ARG A 119 -1.95 -14.29 -37.12
CA ARG A 119 -3.29 -14.52 -36.56
C ARG A 119 -3.21 -14.77 -35.07
N PHE A 120 -4.04 -14.07 -34.31
CA PHE A 120 -4.14 -14.16 -32.87
C PHE A 120 -5.50 -14.74 -32.48
N LEU A 121 -5.47 -15.69 -31.55
CA LEU A 121 -6.65 -16.22 -30.88
C LEU A 121 -6.48 -16.05 -29.38
N TYR A 122 -7.44 -15.36 -28.77
CA TYR A 122 -7.60 -15.28 -27.33
C TYR A 122 -8.87 -16.04 -26.95
N SER A 123 -8.80 -16.89 -25.92
CA SER A 123 -10.00 -17.57 -25.43
C SER A 123 -9.96 -17.78 -23.92
N GLU A 124 -11.13 -17.74 -23.30
CA GLU A 124 -11.31 -18.11 -21.89
C GLU A 124 -11.03 -19.62 -21.73
N ASP A 125 -10.45 -20.01 -20.59
CA ASP A 125 -10.41 -21.43 -20.21
C ASP A 125 -11.82 -21.90 -19.84
N GLN A 126 -12.27 -22.99 -20.45
CA GLN A 126 -13.54 -23.64 -20.12
C GLN A 126 -13.38 -24.52 -18.88
N ASP A 127 -12.99 -23.94 -17.74
CA ASP A 127 -12.78 -24.71 -16.52
C ASP A 127 -14.07 -24.74 -15.68
N TRP A 128 -14.91 -25.73 -15.94
CA TRP A 128 -16.03 -26.09 -15.09
C TRP A 128 -15.51 -26.76 -13.81
N ALA A 129 -14.98 -25.97 -12.89
CA ALA A 129 -14.76 -26.41 -11.51
C ALA A 129 -15.85 -25.79 -10.62
N GLU A 130 -16.79 -26.61 -10.18
CA GLU A 130 -17.81 -26.29 -9.17
C GLU A 130 -17.20 -25.54 -7.97
N ARG A 131 -17.34 -24.21 -7.95
CA ARG A 131 -17.24 -23.42 -6.71
C ARG A 131 -18.32 -22.36 -6.68
N GLY A 132 -19.37 -22.68 -5.91
CA GLY A 132 -20.18 -21.73 -5.15
C GLY A 132 -20.48 -20.37 -5.81
N HIS A 133 -21.58 -20.29 -6.55
CA HIS A 133 -22.50 -19.14 -6.63
C HIS A 133 -21.94 -17.77 -7.03
N GLN A 134 -20.71 -17.68 -7.52
CA GLN A 134 -20.17 -16.45 -8.09
C GLN A 134 -19.50 -16.76 -9.44
N ILE A 135 -20.26 -16.60 -10.53
CA ILE A 135 -19.73 -16.69 -11.89
C ILE A 135 -18.97 -15.39 -12.15
N ALA A 136 -17.69 -15.35 -11.79
CA ALA A 136 -16.76 -14.42 -12.42
C ALA A 136 -16.27 -15.08 -13.71
N ARG A 137 -16.40 -14.39 -14.85
CA ARG A 137 -15.85 -14.90 -16.12
C ARG A 137 -14.33 -14.99 -16.01
N SER A 138 -13.76 -16.03 -16.62
CA SER A 138 -12.31 -16.24 -16.67
C SER A 138 -11.63 -15.15 -17.51
N GLU A 139 -10.34 -14.92 -17.24
CA GLU A 139 -9.52 -14.06 -18.07
C GLU A 139 -9.24 -14.70 -19.44
N LEU A 140 -9.11 -13.88 -20.49
CA LEU A 140 -8.72 -14.36 -21.81
C LEU A 140 -7.26 -14.85 -21.77
N VAL A 141 -6.95 -15.94 -22.46
CA VAL A 141 -5.58 -16.44 -22.62
C VAL A 141 -5.24 -16.50 -24.10
N ARG A 142 -4.04 -16.00 -24.47
CA ARG A 142 -3.53 -16.13 -25.84
C ARG A 142 -3.26 -17.59 -26.17
N ARG A 143 -3.98 -18.16 -27.13
CA ARG A 143 -3.80 -19.53 -27.64
C ARG A 143 -2.87 -19.58 -28.84
N THR A 144 -2.94 -18.56 -29.70
CA THR A 144 -2.13 -18.45 -30.91
C THR A 144 -1.71 -17.01 -31.17
N GLY A 145 -0.73 -16.85 -32.06
CA GLY A 145 -0.18 -15.56 -32.47
C GLY A 145 1.19 -15.30 -31.85
N ASP A 146 2.13 -14.88 -32.69
CA ASP A 146 3.49 -14.55 -32.30
C ASP A 146 3.68 -13.03 -32.32
N VAL A 147 3.99 -12.47 -31.15
CA VAL A 147 4.25 -11.03 -30.99
C VAL A 147 5.63 -10.67 -31.54
N ASP A 148 6.60 -11.58 -31.50
CA ASP A 148 7.95 -11.33 -32.04
C ASP A 148 7.92 -11.05 -33.54
N ALA A 149 7.00 -11.70 -34.25
CA ALA A 149 6.77 -11.51 -35.67
C ALA A 149 6.17 -10.12 -36.01
N LEU A 150 5.67 -9.37 -35.02
CA LEU A 150 5.17 -8.01 -35.19
C LEU A 150 6.25 -6.94 -34.97
N LEU A 151 7.40 -7.31 -34.41
CA LEU A 151 8.46 -6.36 -34.09
C LEU A 151 9.14 -5.89 -35.39
N PRO A 152 9.31 -4.57 -35.59
CA PRO A 152 10.10 -4.05 -36.70
C PRO A 152 11.51 -4.65 -36.74
N GLY A 153 12.00 -4.94 -37.94
CA GLY A 153 13.34 -5.52 -38.13
C GLY A 153 14.48 -4.57 -37.71
N ASP A 154 14.19 -3.27 -37.62
CA ASP A 154 15.11 -2.21 -37.22
C ASP A 154 14.98 -1.82 -35.74
N THR A 155 14.17 -2.53 -34.94
CA THR A 155 14.04 -2.26 -33.51
C THR A 155 15.39 -2.44 -32.80
N PRO A 156 15.86 -1.43 -32.05
CA PRO A 156 17.08 -1.53 -31.25
C PRO A 156 17.05 -2.72 -30.28
N ALA A 157 18.20 -3.38 -30.09
CA ALA A 157 18.29 -4.61 -29.29
C ALA A 157 17.89 -4.41 -27.82
N ASP A 158 18.19 -3.24 -27.27
CA ASP A 158 17.84 -2.82 -25.91
C ASP A 158 16.35 -2.53 -25.73
N LEU A 159 15.61 -2.24 -26.80
CA LEU A 159 14.18 -1.94 -26.76
C LEU A 159 13.30 -3.12 -27.18
N ARG A 160 13.88 -4.17 -27.75
CA ARG A 160 13.14 -5.26 -28.38
C ARG A 160 12.28 -6.03 -27.38
N ASP A 161 12.81 -6.31 -26.19
CA ASP A 161 12.07 -7.01 -25.13
C ASP A 161 10.95 -6.15 -24.54
N ASP A 162 11.21 -4.86 -24.32
CA ASP A 162 10.22 -3.93 -23.79
C ASP A 162 9.06 -3.71 -24.79
N LEU A 163 9.38 -3.53 -26.07
CA LEU A 163 8.38 -3.38 -27.13
C LEU A 163 7.54 -4.67 -27.28
N ARG A 164 8.18 -5.84 -27.21
CA ARG A 164 7.48 -7.14 -27.24
C ARG A 164 6.51 -7.29 -26.08
N ALA A 165 6.93 -6.97 -24.86
CA ALA A 165 6.08 -7.01 -23.68
C ALA A 165 4.91 -6.02 -23.81
N HIS A 166 5.19 -4.79 -24.22
CA HIS A 166 4.18 -3.76 -24.46
C HIS A 166 3.13 -4.18 -25.50
N LEU A 167 3.55 -4.68 -26.66
CA LEU A 167 2.62 -5.14 -27.70
C LEU A 167 1.81 -6.36 -27.23
N SER A 168 2.42 -7.28 -26.48
CA SER A 168 1.71 -8.43 -25.90
C SER A 168 0.56 -7.96 -25.00
N ASP A 169 0.83 -7.02 -24.10
CA ASP A 169 -0.17 -6.48 -23.18
C ASP A 169 -1.25 -5.67 -23.93
N SER A 170 -0.83 -4.83 -24.88
CA SER A 170 -1.73 -3.99 -25.67
C SER A 170 -2.69 -4.82 -26.55
N LEU A 171 -2.23 -5.92 -27.14
CA LEU A 171 -3.06 -6.85 -27.91
C LEU A 171 -4.05 -7.61 -27.02
N PHE A 172 -3.65 -7.97 -25.81
CA PHE A 172 -4.54 -8.57 -24.81
C PHE A 172 -5.64 -7.57 -24.38
N VAL A 173 -5.28 -6.30 -24.15
CA VAL A 173 -6.24 -5.23 -23.83
C VAL A 173 -7.25 -5.07 -24.97
N MET A 174 -6.81 -5.07 -26.23
CA MET A 174 -7.72 -5.04 -27.37
C MET A 174 -8.61 -6.28 -27.43
N ALA A 175 -8.09 -7.48 -27.22
CA ALA A 175 -8.90 -8.70 -27.22
C ALA A 175 -10.02 -8.63 -26.18
N SER A 176 -9.69 -8.16 -24.97
CA SER A 176 -10.67 -7.93 -23.90
C SER A 176 -11.69 -6.85 -24.29
N ASP A 177 -11.23 -5.74 -24.87
CA ASP A 177 -12.10 -4.65 -25.34
C ASP A 177 -13.08 -5.11 -26.42
N LEU A 178 -12.63 -5.91 -27.40
CA LEU A 178 -13.46 -6.46 -28.46
C LEU A 178 -14.52 -7.42 -27.91
N ARG A 179 -14.15 -8.28 -26.95
CA ARG A 179 -15.10 -9.16 -26.24
C ARG A 179 -16.17 -8.33 -25.53
N ASP A 180 -15.74 -7.35 -24.74
CA ASP A 180 -16.63 -6.54 -23.92
C ASP A 180 -17.59 -5.73 -24.81
N ARG A 181 -17.10 -5.15 -25.91
CA ARG A 181 -17.96 -4.48 -26.92
C ARG A 181 -19.01 -5.40 -27.52
N THR A 182 -18.64 -6.63 -27.87
CA THR A 182 -19.61 -7.62 -28.39
C THR A 182 -20.69 -7.95 -27.36
N LEU A 183 -20.31 -8.07 -26.08
CA LEU A 183 -21.25 -8.34 -25.00
C LEU A 183 -22.21 -7.18 -24.74
N ASP A 184 -21.67 -5.96 -24.75
CA ASP A 184 -22.42 -4.74 -24.44
C ASP A 184 -23.21 -4.20 -25.65
N GLY A 185 -22.97 -4.74 -26.85
CA GLY A 185 -23.59 -4.29 -28.10
C GLY A 185 -22.98 -2.99 -28.64
N ASP A 186 -21.76 -2.67 -28.23
CA ASP A 186 -21.02 -1.49 -28.67
C ASP A 186 -20.47 -1.67 -30.09
N PRO A 187 -20.28 -0.57 -30.83
CA PRO A 187 -19.70 -0.63 -32.17
C PRO A 187 -18.26 -1.15 -32.14
N MET A 188 -17.91 -1.99 -33.12
CA MET A 188 -16.54 -2.42 -33.35
C MET A 188 -15.68 -1.25 -33.85
N PRO A 189 -14.39 -1.21 -33.48
CA PRO A 189 -13.49 -0.17 -33.96
C PRO A 189 -13.32 -0.26 -35.47
N THR A 190 -13.25 0.89 -36.13
CA THR A 190 -13.10 1.00 -37.58
C THR A 190 -11.64 1.14 -37.96
N ASN A 191 -11.15 0.24 -38.82
CA ASN A 191 -9.79 0.25 -39.37
C ASN A 191 -8.66 0.35 -38.31
N PRO A 192 -8.66 -0.49 -37.26
CA PRO A 192 -7.54 -0.53 -36.32
C PRO A 192 -6.22 -0.89 -37.01
N SER A 193 -5.12 -0.41 -36.48
CA SER A 193 -3.75 -0.67 -36.97
C SER A 193 -2.80 -1.00 -35.82
N LEU A 194 -1.68 -1.66 -36.13
CA LEU A 194 -0.65 -1.95 -35.14
C LEU A 194 -0.06 -0.67 -34.51
N ALA A 195 -0.01 0.45 -35.23
CA ALA A 195 0.44 1.73 -34.71
C ALA A 195 -0.42 2.23 -33.52
N ASP A 196 -1.72 1.94 -33.53
CA ASP A 196 -2.64 2.30 -32.44
C ASP A 196 -2.29 1.62 -31.11
N HIS A 197 -1.57 0.49 -31.17
CA HIS A 197 -1.12 -0.25 -30.00
C HIS A 197 0.17 0.27 -29.37
N ALA A 198 0.86 1.22 -30.00
CA ALA A 198 2.16 1.72 -29.55
C ALA A 198 2.37 3.20 -29.91
N ALA A 199 1.31 4.02 -29.84
CA ALA A 199 1.43 5.46 -30.03
C ALA A 199 2.29 6.10 -28.92
N PRO A 200 3.01 7.20 -29.19
CA PRO A 200 3.82 7.88 -28.17
C PRO A 200 2.92 8.60 -27.17
N CYS A 201 3.19 8.39 -25.88
CA CYS A 201 2.50 9.05 -24.79
C CYS A 201 2.82 10.55 -24.82
N PRO A 202 1.81 11.44 -24.83
CA PRO A 202 2.04 12.89 -24.90
C PRO A 202 2.71 13.45 -23.63
N VAL A 203 2.77 12.67 -22.54
CA VAL A 203 3.33 13.11 -21.26
C VAL A 203 4.81 12.72 -21.12
N CYS A 204 5.15 11.46 -21.42
CA CYS A 204 6.49 10.93 -21.17
C CYS A 204 7.18 10.33 -22.41
N GLY A 205 6.54 10.33 -23.58
CA GLY A 205 7.11 9.78 -24.82
C GLY A 205 7.13 8.25 -24.91
N ASN A 206 6.92 7.51 -23.82
CA ASN A 206 6.81 6.04 -23.83
C ASN A 206 5.55 5.57 -24.58
N TRP A 207 5.40 4.28 -24.87
CA TRP A 207 4.24 3.77 -25.59
C TRP A 207 2.92 3.86 -24.78
N THR A 208 1.82 4.05 -25.50
CA THR A 208 0.45 3.85 -25.02
C THR A 208 -0.13 2.55 -25.55
N ASP A 209 -0.96 1.88 -24.75
CA ASP A 209 -1.71 0.71 -25.19
C ASP A 209 -2.91 1.06 -26.08
N TRP A 210 -3.67 0.03 -26.50
CA TRP A 210 -4.91 0.14 -27.28
C TRP A 210 -5.93 1.16 -26.73
N ARG A 211 -5.99 1.36 -25.42
CA ARG A 211 -6.91 2.31 -24.76
C ARG A 211 -6.28 3.68 -24.56
N GLY A 212 -5.09 3.92 -25.10
CA GLY A 212 -4.33 5.16 -24.91
C GLY A 212 -3.70 5.27 -23.51
N THR A 213 -3.62 4.18 -22.74
CA THR A 213 -3.04 4.19 -21.40
C THR A 213 -1.54 3.98 -21.48
N CYS A 214 -0.77 4.84 -20.80
CA CYS A 214 0.68 4.68 -20.69
C CYS A 214 1.06 4.04 -19.35
N GLN A 215 1.60 2.83 -19.40
CA GLN A 215 1.99 2.07 -18.21
C GLN A 215 3.15 2.74 -17.43
N ALA A 216 4.06 3.44 -18.11
CA ALA A 216 5.11 4.20 -17.45
C ALA A 216 4.54 5.36 -16.61
N CYS A 217 3.60 6.13 -17.17
CA CYS A 217 2.89 7.17 -16.42
C CYS A 217 2.05 6.59 -15.28
N ALA A 218 1.39 5.44 -15.48
CA ALA A 218 0.62 4.77 -14.45
C ALA A 218 1.50 4.34 -13.27
N ARG A 219 2.64 3.70 -13.52
CA ARG A 219 3.63 3.31 -12.50
C ARG A 219 4.17 4.52 -11.75
N ARG A 220 4.51 5.61 -12.46
CA ARG A 220 4.97 6.86 -11.85
C ARG A 220 3.91 7.46 -10.92
N ASN A 221 2.66 7.52 -11.37
CA ASN A 221 1.55 8.03 -10.55
C ASN A 221 1.31 7.15 -9.31
N ALA A 222 1.38 5.83 -9.45
CA ALA A 222 1.29 4.90 -8.33
C ALA A 222 2.42 5.14 -7.31
N ARG A 223 3.65 5.32 -7.78
CA ARG A 223 4.80 5.66 -6.92
C ARG A 223 4.61 6.99 -6.20
N LEU A 224 4.12 8.02 -6.90
CA LEU A 224 3.82 9.31 -6.28
C LEU A 224 2.74 9.21 -5.19
N MET A 225 1.69 8.41 -5.42
CA MET A 225 0.66 8.17 -4.40
C MET A 225 1.21 7.40 -3.19
N GLU A 226 2.07 6.42 -3.42
CA GLU A 226 2.77 5.68 -2.36
C GLU A 226 3.62 6.62 -1.50
N LEU A 227 4.49 7.41 -2.13
CA LEU A 227 5.37 8.36 -1.45
C LEU A 227 4.59 9.41 -0.64
N LYS A 228 3.49 9.96 -1.19
CA LYS A 228 2.64 10.91 -0.46
C LYS A 228 1.96 10.28 0.77
N ARG A 229 1.54 9.02 0.68
CA ARG A 229 1.00 8.29 1.84
C ARG A 229 2.06 8.10 2.90
N GLU A 230 3.28 7.75 2.48
CA GLU A 230 4.41 7.57 3.38
C GLU A 230 4.82 8.87 4.07
N GLU A 231 4.90 9.98 3.33
CA GLU A 231 5.13 11.32 3.87
C GLU A 231 4.11 11.67 4.96
N GLY A 232 2.81 11.46 4.68
CA GLY A 232 1.74 11.66 5.65
C GLY A 232 1.89 10.79 6.89
N ARG A 233 2.23 9.50 6.73
CA ARG A 233 2.46 8.56 7.83
C ARG A 233 3.61 9.03 8.74
N LEU A 234 4.72 9.47 8.15
CA LEU A 234 5.90 9.94 8.87
C LEU A 234 5.64 11.25 9.60
N LEU A 235 4.91 12.19 8.97
CA LEU A 235 4.47 13.43 9.60
C LEU A 235 3.62 13.17 10.85
N ASP A 236 2.64 12.27 10.72
CA ASP A 236 1.78 11.88 11.84
C ASP A 236 2.56 11.18 12.95
N GLU A 237 3.49 10.29 12.60
CA GLU A 237 4.36 9.61 13.58
C GLU A 237 5.23 10.62 14.33
N ARG A 238 5.87 11.55 13.61
CA ARG A 238 6.69 12.62 14.20
C ARG A 238 5.86 13.52 15.12
N ALA A 239 4.64 13.86 14.71
CA ALA A 239 3.73 14.67 15.52
C ALA A 239 3.31 13.92 16.80
N ARG A 240 3.02 12.62 16.73
CA ARG A 240 2.71 11.78 17.90
C ARG A 240 3.87 11.72 18.89
N GLU A 241 5.10 11.52 18.41
CA GLU A 241 6.29 11.52 19.28
C GLU A 241 6.49 12.86 19.98
N ALA A 242 6.33 13.97 19.24
CA ALA A 242 6.44 15.30 19.80
C ALA A 242 5.34 15.60 20.82
N GLN A 243 4.12 15.16 20.56
CA GLN A 243 2.98 15.32 21.46
C GLN A 243 3.14 14.49 22.74
N GLU A 244 3.58 13.24 22.62
CA GLU A 244 3.78 12.36 23.77
C GLU A 244 4.88 12.90 24.69
N ARG A 245 6.03 13.29 24.12
CA ARG A 245 7.10 13.95 24.87
C ARG A 245 6.59 15.18 25.62
N ARG A 246 5.85 16.06 24.92
CA ARG A 246 5.27 17.27 25.52
C ARG A 246 4.32 16.93 26.67
N ARG A 247 3.44 15.94 26.47
CA ARG A 247 2.48 15.49 27.48
C ARG A 247 3.17 15.02 28.77
N LEU A 248 4.25 14.25 28.63
CA LEU A 248 5.03 13.75 29.78
C LEU A 248 5.67 14.91 30.55
N VAL A 249 6.28 15.87 29.83
CA VAL A 249 6.91 17.05 30.43
C VAL A 249 5.88 17.94 31.14
N GLU A 250 4.77 18.26 30.48
CA GLU A 250 3.69 19.09 31.03
C GLU A 250 2.97 18.44 32.22
N GLY A 251 2.96 17.10 32.28
CA GLY A 251 2.34 16.34 33.37
C GLY A 251 3.16 16.32 34.67
N MET A 252 4.48 16.56 34.61
CA MET A 252 5.38 16.44 35.76
C MET A 252 4.97 17.25 37.00
N PRO A 253 4.56 18.52 36.91
CA PRO A 253 4.21 19.30 38.10
C PRO A 253 3.04 18.68 38.88
N LEU A 254 2.04 18.14 38.15
CA LEU A 254 0.90 17.47 38.76
C LEU A 254 1.32 16.13 39.39
N ALA A 255 2.17 15.35 38.71
CA ALA A 255 2.70 14.10 39.24
C ALA A 255 3.48 14.33 40.55
N ARG A 256 4.37 15.34 40.58
CA ARG A 256 5.11 15.75 41.79
C ARG A 256 4.18 16.18 42.93
N LYS A 257 3.10 16.91 42.63
CA LYS A 257 2.08 17.25 43.63
C LYS A 257 1.42 15.99 44.21
N ARG A 258 0.94 15.09 43.34
CA ARG A 258 0.29 13.83 43.74
C ARG A 258 1.22 12.94 44.58
N LEU A 259 2.52 12.91 44.25
CA LEU A 259 3.50 12.18 45.04
C LEU A 259 3.54 12.70 46.48
N ARG A 260 3.65 14.01 46.67
CA ARG A 260 3.65 14.63 48.01
C ARG A 260 2.39 14.29 48.80
N ASP A 261 1.23 14.33 48.15
CA ASP A 261 -0.05 13.99 48.78
C ASP A 261 -0.08 12.51 49.22
N VAL A 262 0.37 11.58 48.36
CA VAL A 262 0.46 10.14 48.67
C VAL A 262 1.48 9.86 49.78
N GLU A 263 2.62 10.54 49.79
CA GLU A 263 3.63 10.41 50.84
C GLU A 263 3.12 10.92 52.19
N ALA A 264 2.35 12.01 52.21
CA ALA A 264 1.68 12.49 53.41
C ALA A 264 0.61 11.49 53.92
N ASP A 265 -0.12 10.84 53.02
CA ASP A 265 -1.10 9.79 53.38
C ASP A 265 -0.43 8.54 53.96
N LEU A 266 0.69 8.12 53.35
CA LEU A 266 1.49 7.00 53.85
C LEU A 266 2.06 7.29 55.23
N ALA A 267 2.57 8.49 55.47
CA ALA A 267 3.09 8.92 56.77
C ALA A 267 2.03 9.00 57.87
N ARG A 268 0.74 9.16 57.52
CA ARG A 268 -0.37 9.16 58.48
C ARG A 268 -0.89 7.77 58.84
N LEU A 269 -0.57 6.75 58.03
CA LEU A 269 -1.10 5.38 58.16
C LEU A 269 -0.05 4.36 58.61
N GLY A 270 1.23 4.74 58.61
CA GLY A 270 2.35 3.98 59.19
C GLY A 270 2.89 4.64 60.44
#